data_AF-A0A4U5VHD5-F1
#
_entry.id   AF-A0A4U5VHD5-F1
#
_cell.length_a   1.000
_cell.length_b   1.000
_cell.length_c   1.000
_cell.angle_alpha   90.00
_cell.angle_beta   90.00
_cell.angle_gamma   90.00
#
_symmetry.space_group_name_H-M   'P 1'
#
loop_
_entity.id
_entity.type
_entity.pdbx_description
1 polymer ?
#
loop_
_entity_poly.entity_id
_entity_poly.type
_entity_poly.pdbx_seq_one_letter_code
_entity_poly.pdbx_strand_id
1 'polypeptide(L)'
;MAAGLLLLVCAGAVLYSAKAQDLYNELPDSYKKGVDLSLEQLSSHAGVHHHFRFLRSLEKSDIESGFGVKYLYHHFYLKPTRCAKGTADSNPQRCPFRNDRPLMDCAVCYKTVNDQMEMDPKPYVHCIQKPRLTEDDANFVIYGWKPVWASDTWGLDTVRLCMQEDCNLVMYNQSDQPGWNTGTNGPSRNMCHLRLTDDGKLVLYREQKEIWSSTSSRGIK
;
A
#
# COMPACT_ATOMS: atom_id res chain seq x y z
N MET A 1 -41.89 34.61 2.17
CA MET A 1 -41.06 34.37 0.96
C MET A 1 -39.66 34.07 1.44
N ALA A 2 -39.25 32.80 1.39
CA ALA A 2 -38.02 32.32 2.00
C ALA A 2 -36.84 32.47 1.03
N ALA A 3 -35.76 33.07 1.52
CA ALA A 3 -34.45 33.11 0.89
C ALA A 3 -33.44 32.44 1.84
N GLY A 4 -32.57 31.59 1.28
CA GLY A 4 -31.52 30.84 1.99
C GLY A 4 -31.54 29.37 1.53
N LEU A 5 -30.44 28.70 1.21
CA LEU A 5 -29.04 29.00 1.44
C LEU A 5 -28.18 28.14 0.48
N LEU A 6 -26.97 28.63 0.28
CA LEU A 6 -25.87 28.28 -0.63
C LEU A 6 -25.59 26.79 -0.94
N LEU A 7 -25.18 26.60 -2.20
CA LEU A 7 -24.34 25.53 -2.74
C LEU A 7 -23.14 25.20 -1.81
N LEU A 8 -23.13 23.99 -1.26
CA LEU A 8 -21.95 23.42 -0.63
C LEU A 8 -20.99 22.89 -1.70
N VAL A 9 -19.86 23.58 -1.77
CA VAL A 9 -18.73 23.35 -2.68
C VAL A 9 -18.12 21.96 -2.43
N CYS A 10 -18.08 21.14 -3.48
CA CYS A 10 -17.25 19.94 -3.55
C CYS A 10 -15.75 20.31 -3.56
N ALA A 11 -15.19 20.68 -2.42
CA ALA A 11 -13.76 20.99 -2.28
C ALA A 11 -12.90 19.83 -1.73
N GLY A 12 -13.51 18.67 -1.44
CA GLY A 12 -12.80 17.57 -0.77
C GLY A 12 -12.00 16.64 -1.68
N ALA A 13 -12.38 16.49 -2.95
CA ALA A 13 -11.84 15.42 -3.81
C ALA A 13 -10.63 15.83 -4.66
N VAL A 14 -10.35 17.13 -4.81
CA VAL A 14 -9.31 17.62 -5.74
C VAL A 14 -7.93 17.78 -5.07
N LEU A 15 -7.87 17.91 -3.74
CA LEU A 15 -6.62 18.24 -3.03
C LEU A 15 -5.69 17.04 -2.75
N TYR A 16 -6.15 15.80 -2.95
CA TYR A 16 -5.31 14.63 -2.65
C TYR A 16 -4.23 14.35 -3.71
N SER A 17 -4.41 14.83 -4.94
CA SER A 17 -3.47 14.51 -6.04
C SER A 17 -2.21 15.38 -6.05
N ALA A 18 -2.25 16.59 -5.48
CA ALA A 18 -1.12 17.55 -5.54
C ALA A 18 0.05 17.19 -4.60
N LYS A 19 -0.25 16.64 -3.41
CA LYS A 19 0.72 16.37 -2.32
C LYS A 19 1.92 15.50 -2.70
N ALA A 20 1.81 14.69 -3.75
CA ALA A 20 2.82 13.69 -4.09
C ALA A 20 4.13 14.29 -4.63
N GLN A 21 4.03 15.31 -5.49
CA GLN A 21 5.22 15.98 -6.01
C GLN A 21 5.89 16.81 -4.93
N ASP A 22 5.08 17.38 -4.03
CA ASP A 22 5.55 18.15 -2.90
C ASP A 22 6.46 17.28 -2.01
N LEU A 23 6.03 16.07 -1.67
CA LEU A 23 6.82 15.16 -0.82
C LEU A 23 8.14 14.68 -1.44
N TYR A 24 8.22 14.49 -2.76
CA TYR A 24 9.49 14.17 -3.42
C TYR A 24 10.43 15.37 -3.42
N ASN A 25 9.91 16.56 -3.73
CA ASN A 25 10.70 17.79 -3.78
C ASN A 25 11.28 18.15 -2.40
N GLU A 26 10.57 17.82 -1.33
CA GLU A 26 10.99 17.97 0.07
C GLU A 26 12.12 17.01 0.50
N LEU A 27 12.44 15.97 -0.28
CA LEU A 27 13.55 15.08 0.04
C LEU A 27 14.91 15.82 -0.10
N PRO A 28 15.87 15.56 0.79
CA PRO A 28 17.25 15.97 0.55
C PRO A 28 17.78 15.33 -0.73
N ASP A 29 18.66 16.03 -1.45
CA ASP A 29 19.13 15.60 -2.77
C ASP A 29 19.91 14.29 -2.75
N SER A 30 20.54 13.95 -1.62
CA SER A 30 21.13 12.62 -1.42
C SER A 30 20.07 11.53 -1.55
N TYR A 31 19.01 11.59 -0.74
CA TYR A 31 17.90 10.65 -0.73
C TYR A 31 17.13 10.56 -2.06
N LYS A 32 17.00 11.68 -2.80
CA LYS A 32 16.38 11.66 -4.14
C LYS A 32 17.07 10.69 -5.09
N LYS A 33 18.42 10.62 -5.06
CA LYS A 33 19.19 9.73 -5.94
C LYS A 33 18.84 8.26 -5.74
N GLY A 34 18.60 7.85 -4.49
CA GLY A 34 18.16 6.47 -4.19
C GLY A 34 16.77 6.15 -4.73
N VAL A 35 15.84 7.12 -4.64
CA VAL A 35 14.50 7.00 -5.21
C VAL A 35 14.56 6.94 -6.73
N ASP A 36 15.37 7.80 -7.36
CA ASP A 36 15.52 7.87 -8.82
C ASP A 36 16.12 6.59 -9.38
N LEU A 37 17.16 6.05 -8.73
CA LEU A 37 17.76 4.77 -9.09
C LEU A 37 16.72 3.62 -9.02
N SER A 38 15.87 3.64 -8.00
CA SER A 38 14.81 2.63 -7.86
C SER A 38 13.76 2.74 -8.96
N LEU A 39 13.36 3.97 -9.29
CA LEU A 39 12.42 4.23 -10.38
C LEU A 39 13.00 3.82 -11.74
N GLU A 40 14.28 4.10 -11.98
CA GLU A 40 15.01 3.69 -13.18
C GLU A 40 15.04 2.15 -13.32
N GLN A 41 15.43 1.44 -12.26
CA GLN A 41 15.48 -0.03 -12.25
C GLN A 41 14.09 -0.65 -12.45
N LEU A 42 13.06 -0.11 -11.80
CA LEU A 42 11.68 -0.56 -12.01
C LEU A 42 11.21 -0.27 -13.45
N SER A 43 11.56 0.89 -14.00
CA SER A 43 11.18 1.28 -15.36
C SER A 43 11.87 0.42 -16.43
N SER A 44 13.07 -0.11 -16.17
CA SER A 44 13.78 -0.99 -17.10
C SER A 44 13.38 -2.46 -16.96
N HIS A 45 12.81 -2.86 -15.82
CA HIS A 45 12.44 -4.25 -15.57
C HIS A 45 11.27 -4.73 -16.45
N ALA A 46 11.42 -5.88 -17.12
CA ALA A 46 10.43 -6.40 -18.08
C ALA A 46 9.07 -6.73 -17.45
N GLY A 47 9.06 -7.29 -16.24
CA GLY A 47 7.83 -7.64 -15.50
C GLY A 47 7.10 -6.45 -14.87
N VAL A 48 7.63 -5.23 -14.98
CA VAL A 48 6.98 -4.02 -14.48
C VAL A 48 6.28 -3.31 -15.62
N HIS A 49 4.96 -3.12 -15.52
CA HIS A 49 4.13 -2.52 -16.58
C HIS A 49 3.62 -1.11 -16.25
N HIS A 50 3.82 -0.65 -15.01
CA HIS A 50 3.24 0.60 -14.53
C HIS A 50 4.32 1.68 -14.39
N HIS A 51 3.92 2.92 -14.60
CA HIS A 51 4.73 4.08 -14.20
C HIS A 51 4.47 4.39 -12.72
N PHE A 52 5.53 4.55 -11.95
CA PHE A 52 5.50 4.83 -10.51
C PHE A 52 6.00 6.24 -10.23
N ARG A 53 5.51 6.85 -9.15
CA ARG A 53 6.08 8.07 -8.59
C ARG A 53 6.27 7.90 -7.09
N PHE A 54 7.20 8.67 -6.51
CA PHE A 54 7.44 8.68 -5.08
C PHE A 54 6.18 9.07 -4.32
N LEU A 55 5.83 8.30 -3.28
CA LEU A 55 4.69 8.57 -2.43
C LEU A 55 5.14 9.20 -1.11
N ARG A 56 6.00 8.51 -0.34
CA ARG A 56 6.47 8.95 0.97
C ARG A 56 7.65 8.12 1.47
N SER A 57 8.42 8.68 2.40
CA SER A 57 9.44 7.95 3.17
C SER A 57 8.80 7.21 4.35
N LEU A 58 9.42 6.10 4.75
CA LEU A 58 9.09 5.31 5.94
C LEU A 58 10.21 5.43 6.97
N GLU A 59 11.44 5.18 6.52
CA GLU A 59 12.64 5.22 7.33
C GLU A 59 13.78 5.80 6.51
N LYS A 60 14.61 6.61 7.16
CA LYS A 60 15.81 7.21 6.59
C LYS A 60 16.90 7.17 7.64
N SER A 61 18.09 6.74 7.25
CA SER A 61 19.28 6.86 8.08
C SER A 61 20.50 7.09 7.21
N ASP A 62 21.44 7.86 7.73
CA ASP A 62 22.73 8.09 7.10
C ASP A 62 23.85 8.18 8.12
N ILE A 63 25.04 7.77 7.69
CA ILE A 63 26.25 7.78 8.50
C ILE A 63 27.34 8.47 7.70
N GLU A 64 27.88 9.56 8.24
CA GLU A 64 29.04 10.24 7.68
C GLU A 64 30.33 9.63 8.23
N SER A 65 31.14 9.06 7.32
CA SER A 65 32.42 8.41 7.66
C SER A 65 33.63 9.36 7.51
N GLY A 66 33.37 10.65 7.28
CA GLY A 66 34.39 11.66 7.00
C GLY A 66 34.79 11.74 5.52
N PHE A 67 35.57 12.76 5.17
CA PHE A 67 36.07 12.99 3.80
C PHE A 67 34.97 13.05 2.73
N GLY A 68 33.78 13.56 3.09
CA GLY A 68 32.63 13.63 2.19
C GLY A 68 31.99 12.27 1.90
N VAL A 69 32.37 11.20 2.61
CA VAL A 69 31.81 9.86 2.46
C VAL A 69 30.60 9.70 3.37
N LYS A 70 29.46 9.32 2.78
CA LYS A 70 28.24 8.98 3.52
C LYS A 70 27.69 7.64 3.05
N TYR A 71 27.12 6.88 3.97
CA TYR A 71 26.32 5.69 3.68
C TYR A 71 24.88 6.01 4.00
N LEU A 72 23.97 5.76 3.07
CA LEU A 72 22.56 6.10 3.21
C LEU A 72 21.70 4.85 3.11
N TYR A 73 20.67 4.78 3.95
CA TYR A 73 19.58 3.84 3.88
C TYR A 73 18.26 4.60 3.75
N HIS A 74 17.39 4.17 2.84
CA HIS A 74 16.09 4.78 2.64
C HIS A 74 15.04 3.71 2.34
N HIS A 75 14.05 3.61 3.21
CA HIS A 75 12.85 2.79 3.03
C HIS A 75 11.68 3.70 2.69
N PHE A 76 11.00 3.43 1.57
CA PHE A 76 9.96 4.31 1.05
C PHE A 76 8.92 3.56 0.20
N TYR A 77 7.80 4.23 -0.01
CA TYR A 77 6.76 3.77 -0.92
C TYR A 77 6.77 4.53 -2.23
N LEU A 78 6.62 3.77 -3.32
CA LEU A 78 6.24 4.29 -4.63
C LEU A 78 4.79 3.92 -4.93
N LYS A 79 4.05 4.84 -5.53
CA LYS A 79 2.65 4.61 -5.92
C LYS A 79 2.50 4.61 -7.43
N PRO A 80 1.78 3.63 -8.00
CA PRO A 80 1.55 3.59 -9.43
C PRO A 80 0.69 4.77 -9.89
N THR A 81 0.84 5.12 -11.16
CA THR A 81 0.17 6.25 -11.80
C THR A 81 -0.64 5.79 -13.01
N ARG A 82 -1.49 6.69 -13.51
CA ARG A 82 -2.27 6.44 -14.75
C ARG A 82 -1.44 6.58 -16.03
N CYS A 83 -0.16 6.97 -15.94
CA CYS A 83 0.70 7.13 -17.10
C CYS A 83 1.22 5.82 -17.68
N ALA A 84 1.58 5.86 -18.96
CA ALA A 84 2.30 4.79 -19.60
C ALA A 84 3.70 4.64 -19.00
N LYS A 85 4.22 3.42 -18.95
CA LYS A 85 5.60 3.13 -18.55
C LYS A 85 6.58 3.94 -19.41
N GLY A 86 7.63 4.49 -18.79
CA GLY A 86 8.64 5.33 -19.47
C GLY A 86 8.23 6.80 -19.64
N THR A 87 7.07 7.21 -19.14
CA THR A 87 6.72 8.64 -19.05
C THR A 87 7.72 9.35 -18.13
N ALA A 88 8.34 10.43 -18.60
CA ALA A 88 9.25 11.25 -17.79
C ALA A 88 8.50 12.30 -16.94
N ASP A 89 7.20 12.48 -17.17
CA ASP A 89 6.40 13.50 -16.50
C ASP A 89 6.17 13.15 -15.02
N SER A 90 6.74 13.98 -14.14
CA SER A 90 6.56 13.89 -12.70
C SER A 90 5.39 14.74 -12.20
N ASN A 91 4.72 15.55 -13.04
CA ASN A 91 3.63 16.41 -12.57
C ASN A 91 2.40 15.59 -12.13
N PRO A 92 1.87 15.77 -10.89
CA PRO A 92 0.70 15.03 -10.42
C PRO A 92 -0.61 15.28 -11.16
N GLN A 93 -0.75 16.41 -11.82
CA GLN A 93 -1.96 16.77 -12.57
C GLN A 93 -2.01 16.03 -13.91
N ARG A 94 -0.85 15.83 -14.54
CA ARG A 94 -0.71 15.10 -15.81
C ARG A 94 -0.51 13.61 -15.60
N CYS A 95 0.16 13.26 -14.51
CA CYS A 95 0.46 11.91 -14.12
C CYS A 95 -0.08 11.58 -12.72
N PRO A 96 -1.42 11.55 -12.56
CA PRO A 96 -2.04 11.31 -11.27
C PRO A 96 -1.81 9.88 -10.81
N PHE A 97 -1.77 9.73 -9.49
CA PHE A 97 -1.78 8.41 -8.88
C PHE A 97 -3.04 7.63 -9.24
N ARG A 98 -2.89 6.30 -9.20
CA ARG A 98 -4.02 5.38 -9.28
C ARG A 98 -4.14 4.58 -8.00
N ASN A 99 -5.37 4.32 -7.61
CA ASN A 99 -5.71 3.64 -6.37
C ASN A 99 -6.23 2.22 -6.61
N ASP A 100 -6.03 1.62 -7.77
CA ASP A 100 -6.51 0.28 -8.16
C ASP A 100 -5.38 -0.77 -8.22
N ARG A 101 -4.15 -0.41 -7.85
CA ARG A 101 -2.97 -1.29 -7.85
C ARG A 101 -2.19 -1.19 -6.54
N PRO A 102 -1.41 -2.21 -6.15
CA PRO A 102 -0.59 -2.17 -4.95
C PRO A 102 0.52 -1.10 -5.04
N LEU A 103 0.98 -0.64 -3.89
CA LEU A 103 2.19 0.18 -3.78
C LEU A 103 3.44 -0.68 -4.06
N MET A 104 4.53 -0.04 -4.44
CA MET A 104 5.85 -0.66 -4.38
C MET A 104 6.51 -0.28 -3.05
N ASP A 105 6.91 -1.30 -2.30
CA ASP A 105 7.70 -1.20 -1.08
C ASP A 105 9.17 -1.32 -1.44
N CYS A 106 9.93 -0.23 -1.31
CA CYS A 106 11.30 -0.12 -1.77
C CYS A 106 12.25 0.25 -0.63
N ALA A 107 13.36 -0.46 -0.53
CA ALA A 107 14.49 -0.15 0.33
C ALA A 107 15.76 -0.02 -0.51
N VAL A 108 16.53 1.04 -0.27
CA VAL A 108 17.82 1.27 -0.92
C VAL A 108 18.93 1.54 0.08
N CYS A 109 20.12 1.00 -0.20
CA CYS A 109 21.35 1.34 0.51
C CYS A 109 22.45 1.69 -0.49
N TYR A 110 23.13 2.80 -0.29
CA TYR A 110 24.24 3.20 -1.16
C TYR A 110 25.24 4.11 -0.45
N LYS A 111 26.42 4.23 -1.08
CA LYS A 111 27.49 5.10 -0.64
C LYS A 111 27.52 6.35 -1.52
N THR A 112 27.84 7.50 -0.93
CA THR A 112 28.14 8.72 -1.66
C THR A 112 29.52 9.26 -1.29
N VAL A 113 30.20 9.88 -2.25
CA VAL A 113 31.45 10.62 -2.04
C VAL A 113 31.24 12.04 -2.57
N ASN A 114 31.44 13.06 -1.74
CA ASN A 114 31.13 14.46 -2.07
C ASN A 114 29.70 14.60 -2.63
N ASP A 115 28.76 13.95 -1.93
CA ASP A 115 27.34 13.82 -2.28
C ASP A 115 27.05 13.15 -3.64
N GLN A 116 28.04 12.63 -4.38
CA GLN A 116 27.82 11.84 -5.59
C GLN A 116 27.68 10.35 -5.26
N MET A 117 26.65 9.69 -5.80
CA MET A 117 26.43 8.25 -5.60
C MET A 117 27.55 7.46 -6.26
N GLU A 118 28.15 6.54 -5.51
CA GLU A 118 29.15 5.61 -6.01
C GLU A 118 28.46 4.34 -6.50
N MET A 119 28.79 3.90 -7.71
CA MET A 119 28.22 2.70 -8.32
C MET A 119 29.01 1.42 -8.01
N ASP A 120 30.19 1.57 -7.40
CA ASP A 120 31.04 0.49 -6.93
C ASP A 120 31.46 0.77 -5.47
N PRO A 121 30.97 0.04 -4.47
CA PRO A 121 30.12 -1.15 -4.58
C PRO A 121 28.73 -0.82 -5.13
N LYS A 122 28.15 -1.79 -5.85
CA LYS A 122 26.81 -1.65 -6.44
C LYS A 122 25.78 -1.26 -5.36
N PRO A 123 25.01 -0.16 -5.56
CA PRO A 123 23.89 0.19 -4.69
C PRO A 123 22.92 -0.98 -4.51
N TYR A 124 22.54 -1.22 -3.26
CA TYR A 124 21.45 -2.14 -2.94
C TYR A 124 20.13 -1.46 -3.24
N VAL A 125 19.30 -2.11 -4.05
CA VAL A 125 17.93 -1.68 -4.36
C VAL A 125 17.05 -2.92 -4.30
N HIS A 126 16.04 -2.87 -3.44
CA HIS A 126 15.06 -3.94 -3.32
C HIS A 126 13.67 -3.35 -3.31
N CYS A 127 12.86 -3.73 -4.29
CA CYS A 127 11.49 -3.27 -4.42
C CYS A 127 10.55 -4.46 -4.59
N ILE A 128 9.50 -4.53 -3.77
CA ILE A 128 8.48 -5.57 -3.83
C ILE A 128 7.09 -4.94 -3.91
N GLN A 129 6.17 -5.59 -4.61
CA GLN A 129 4.78 -5.15 -4.58
C GLN A 129 4.23 -5.40 -3.18
N LYS A 130 3.82 -4.35 -2.48
CA LYS A 130 3.18 -4.46 -1.19
C LYS A 130 1.87 -5.22 -1.38
N PRO A 131 1.67 -6.42 -0.78
CA PRO A 131 0.43 -7.15 -0.91
C PRO A 131 -0.73 -6.24 -0.49
N ARG A 132 -1.64 -5.97 -1.43
CA ARG A 132 -2.83 -5.16 -1.17
C ARG A 132 -3.88 -6.06 -0.54
N LEU A 133 -3.80 -6.25 0.76
CA LEU A 133 -4.82 -7.00 1.52
C LEU A 133 -5.91 -6.09 2.11
N THR A 134 -5.69 -4.77 2.15
CA THR A 134 -6.71 -3.79 2.55
C THR A 134 -6.55 -2.49 1.75
N GLU A 135 -7.66 -1.80 1.50
CA GLU A 135 -7.67 -0.44 0.94
C GLU A 135 -6.98 0.54 1.92
N ASP A 136 -6.50 1.71 1.46
CA ASP A 136 -5.88 2.75 2.31
C ASP A 136 -6.81 3.17 3.49
N ASP A 137 -8.09 2.78 3.42
CA ASP A 137 -9.15 3.07 4.38
C ASP A 137 -9.42 1.92 5.38
N ALA A 138 -8.56 0.90 5.39
CA ALA A 138 -8.62 -0.27 6.28
C ALA A 138 -9.91 -1.10 6.15
N ASN A 139 -10.58 -1.02 4.99
CA ASN A 139 -11.77 -1.81 4.69
C ASN A 139 -11.42 -3.09 3.93
N PHE A 140 -11.96 -4.23 4.36
CA PHE A 140 -11.85 -5.50 3.63
C PHE A 140 -13.10 -5.66 2.77
N VAL A 141 -12.91 -5.61 1.45
CA VAL A 141 -14.00 -5.52 0.47
C VAL A 141 -13.86 -6.62 -0.56
N ILE A 142 -14.97 -7.29 -0.85
CA ILE A 142 -15.08 -8.25 -1.94
C ILE A 142 -15.67 -7.52 -3.15
N TYR A 143 -14.99 -7.62 -4.28
CA TYR A 143 -15.39 -6.99 -5.54
C TYR A 143 -15.81 -8.04 -6.57
N GLY A 144 -16.93 -7.77 -7.22
CA GLY A 144 -17.21 -8.27 -8.57
C GLY A 144 -16.97 -7.15 -9.58
N TRP A 145 -17.95 -6.87 -10.45
CA TRP A 145 -17.96 -5.65 -11.28
C TRP A 145 -18.27 -4.38 -10.47
N LYS A 146 -18.78 -4.54 -9.25
CA LYS A 146 -19.02 -3.52 -8.21
C LYS A 146 -18.74 -4.14 -6.84
N PRO A 147 -18.58 -3.37 -5.74
CA PRO A 147 -18.46 -3.96 -4.40
C PRO A 147 -19.70 -4.79 -4.08
N VAL A 148 -19.50 -6.04 -3.68
CA VAL A 148 -20.59 -6.98 -3.34
C VAL A 148 -20.70 -7.20 -1.84
N TRP A 149 -19.63 -6.96 -1.09
CA TRP A 149 -19.59 -7.08 0.37
C TRP A 149 -18.41 -6.28 0.93
N ALA A 150 -18.54 -5.79 2.18
CA ALA A 150 -17.47 -5.15 2.92
C ALA A 150 -17.54 -5.50 4.42
N SER A 151 -16.39 -5.48 5.10
CA SER A 151 -16.28 -5.62 6.57
C SER A 151 -16.79 -4.39 7.32
N ASP A 152 -17.00 -3.27 6.61
CA ASP A 152 -17.39 -1.97 7.16
C ASP A 152 -16.43 -1.49 8.26
N THR A 153 -15.14 -1.73 8.05
CA THR A 153 -14.02 -1.32 8.93
C THR A 153 -13.35 -0.05 8.43
N TRP A 154 -14.05 0.71 7.57
CA TRP A 154 -13.61 2.01 7.10
C TRP A 154 -13.21 2.91 8.27
N GLY A 155 -12.00 3.46 8.22
CA GLY A 155 -11.50 4.39 9.24
C GLY A 155 -10.92 3.73 10.49
N LEU A 156 -10.88 2.39 10.53
CA LEU A 156 -10.01 1.68 11.47
C LEU A 156 -8.55 1.72 10.98
N ASP A 157 -7.63 1.25 11.80
CA ASP A 157 -6.19 1.17 11.50
C ASP A 157 -5.75 -0.27 11.16
N THR A 158 -6.70 -1.13 10.79
CA THR A 158 -6.44 -2.54 10.46
C THR A 158 -5.75 -2.71 9.10
N VAL A 159 -4.61 -3.40 9.08
CA VAL A 159 -3.71 -3.53 7.93
C VAL A 159 -3.42 -4.97 7.51
N ARG A 160 -3.78 -5.96 8.34
CA ARG A 160 -3.40 -7.37 8.14
C ARG A 160 -4.58 -8.29 8.38
N LEU A 161 -4.96 -9.10 7.39
CA LEU A 161 -5.95 -10.17 7.53
C LEU A 161 -5.23 -11.50 7.82
N CYS A 162 -5.63 -12.21 8.86
CA CYS A 162 -4.95 -13.42 9.35
C CYS A 162 -5.94 -14.52 9.74
N MET A 163 -5.71 -15.73 9.25
CA MET A 163 -6.41 -16.94 9.74
C MET A 163 -5.70 -17.45 10.99
N GLN A 164 -6.38 -17.44 12.13
CA GLN A 164 -5.86 -17.97 13.39
C GLN A 164 -6.01 -19.51 13.46
N GLU A 165 -5.25 -20.15 14.35
CA GLU A 165 -5.30 -21.61 14.58
C GLU A 165 -6.65 -22.11 15.09
N ASP A 166 -7.44 -21.25 15.73
CA ASP A 166 -8.79 -21.54 16.21
C ASP A 166 -9.87 -21.35 15.12
N CYS A 167 -9.46 -21.07 13.88
CA CYS A 167 -10.30 -20.78 12.73
C CYS A 167 -11.08 -19.47 12.82
N ASN A 168 -10.59 -18.51 13.58
CA ASN A 168 -11.07 -17.14 13.50
C ASN A 168 -10.27 -16.37 12.44
N LEU A 169 -10.96 -15.74 11.49
CA LEU A 169 -10.33 -14.85 10.52
C LEU A 169 -10.39 -13.43 11.08
N VAL A 170 -9.22 -12.82 11.31
CA VAL A 170 -9.09 -11.56 12.06
C VAL A 170 -8.34 -10.52 11.26
N MET A 171 -8.80 -9.27 11.32
CA MET A 171 -8.07 -8.10 10.85
C MET A 171 -7.36 -7.43 12.03
N TYR A 172 -6.04 -7.27 11.91
CA TYR A 172 -5.17 -6.64 12.90
C TYR A 172 -4.65 -5.30 12.43
N ASN A 173 -4.45 -4.37 13.37
CA ASN A 173 -3.67 -3.17 13.15
C ASN A 173 -2.15 -3.41 13.27
N GLN A 174 -1.35 -2.35 13.12
CA GLN A 174 0.11 -2.44 13.22
C GLN A 174 0.62 -2.78 14.63
N SER A 175 -0.21 -2.61 15.66
CA SER A 175 0.09 -2.94 17.05
C SER A 175 -0.47 -4.30 17.47
N ASP A 176 -0.83 -5.16 16.51
CA ASP A 176 -1.43 -6.49 16.72
C ASP A 176 -2.74 -6.48 17.53
N GLN A 177 -3.48 -5.37 17.51
CA GLN A 177 -4.82 -5.29 18.07
C GLN A 177 -5.87 -5.68 17.03
N PRO A 178 -6.86 -6.53 17.38
CA PRO A 178 -7.92 -6.93 16.45
C PRO A 178 -8.92 -5.79 16.28
N GLY A 179 -9.24 -5.43 15.03
CA GLY A 179 -10.29 -4.47 14.70
C GLY A 179 -11.50 -5.07 13.97
N TRP A 180 -11.40 -6.32 13.52
CA TRP A 180 -12.51 -7.08 12.98
C TRP A 180 -12.25 -8.58 13.02
N ASN A 181 -13.29 -9.40 13.17
CA ASN A 181 -13.17 -10.86 13.10
C ASN A 181 -14.46 -11.58 12.63
N THR A 182 -14.34 -12.84 12.22
CA THR A 182 -15.51 -13.66 11.81
C THR A 182 -16.29 -14.26 12.98
N GLY A 183 -15.75 -14.25 14.20
CA GLY A 183 -16.38 -14.83 15.40
C GLY A 183 -16.50 -16.35 15.31
N THR A 184 -15.61 -16.99 14.56
CA THR A 184 -15.68 -18.43 14.25
C THR A 184 -14.69 -19.26 15.06
N ASN A 185 -14.10 -18.67 16.11
CA ASN A 185 -13.16 -19.34 17.00
C ASN A 185 -13.73 -20.68 17.51
N GLY A 186 -12.90 -21.71 17.51
CA GLY A 186 -13.25 -23.05 17.92
C GLY A 186 -12.02 -23.92 18.12
N PRO A 187 -12.17 -25.25 18.21
CA PRO A 187 -11.07 -26.13 18.56
C PRO A 187 -9.93 -26.07 17.53
N SER A 188 -8.69 -25.89 18.00
CA SER A 188 -7.48 -25.66 17.20
C SER A 188 -6.96 -26.86 16.39
N ARG A 189 -7.71 -27.98 16.37
CA ARG A 189 -7.26 -29.25 15.78
C ARG A 189 -7.73 -29.47 14.34
N ASN A 190 -8.49 -28.52 13.78
CA ASN A 190 -9.13 -28.69 12.49
C ASN A 190 -8.50 -27.77 11.45
N MET A 191 -8.33 -28.27 10.22
CA MET A 191 -7.85 -27.46 9.12
C MET A 191 -8.92 -26.44 8.73
N CYS A 192 -8.54 -25.17 8.75
CA CYS A 192 -9.42 -24.08 8.36
C CYS A 192 -8.85 -23.32 7.18
N HIS A 193 -9.69 -23.06 6.20
CA HIS A 193 -9.29 -22.41 4.97
C HIS A 193 -10.38 -21.47 4.49
N LEU A 194 -9.92 -20.38 3.88
CA LEU A 194 -10.77 -19.37 3.29
C LEU A 194 -10.85 -19.62 1.78
N ARG A 195 -12.06 -19.62 1.23
CA ARG A 195 -12.30 -19.80 -0.19
C ARG A 195 -13.14 -18.64 -0.73
N LEU A 196 -12.65 -17.98 -1.77
CA LEU A 196 -13.46 -17.09 -2.59
C LEU A 196 -14.06 -17.93 -3.73
N THR A 197 -15.38 -17.99 -3.83
CA THR A 197 -16.08 -18.72 -4.88
C THR A 197 -16.21 -17.88 -6.16
N ASP A 198 -16.48 -18.54 -7.28
CA ASP A 198 -16.70 -17.88 -8.57
C ASP A 198 -17.92 -16.93 -8.56
N ASP A 199 -18.88 -17.18 -7.67
CA ASP A 199 -20.04 -16.31 -7.42
C ASP A 199 -19.71 -15.08 -6.56
N GLY A 200 -18.45 -14.85 -6.21
CA GLY A 200 -18.01 -13.72 -5.41
C GLY A 200 -18.37 -13.83 -3.92
N LYS A 201 -18.53 -15.05 -3.40
CA LYS A 201 -18.78 -15.30 -1.97
C LYS A 201 -17.48 -15.71 -1.30
N LEU A 202 -17.16 -15.07 -0.18
CA LEU A 202 -16.06 -15.49 0.66
C LEU A 202 -16.59 -16.42 1.74
N VAL A 203 -16.11 -17.65 1.73
CA VAL A 203 -16.60 -18.72 2.59
C VAL A 203 -15.44 -19.25 3.42
N LEU A 204 -15.67 -19.35 4.72
CA LEU A 204 -14.74 -19.93 5.66
C LEU A 204 -15.18 -21.36 5.99
N TYR A 205 -14.28 -22.30 5.73
CA TYR A 205 -14.48 -23.71 6.01
C TYR A 205 -13.64 -24.15 7.19
N ARG A 206 -14.24 -25.00 8.02
CA ARG A 206 -13.55 -25.87 8.97
C ARG A 206 -13.74 -27.30 8.49
N GLU A 207 -12.65 -27.94 8.11
CA GLU A 207 -12.68 -29.19 7.33
C GLU A 207 -13.53 -29.00 6.06
N GLN A 208 -14.66 -29.70 5.95
CA GLN A 208 -15.62 -29.60 4.84
C GLN A 208 -16.89 -28.80 5.22
N LYS A 209 -16.95 -28.26 6.44
CA LYS A 209 -18.12 -27.54 6.93
C LYS A 209 -17.94 -26.04 6.79
N GLU A 210 -18.89 -25.39 6.13
CA GLU A 210 -19.01 -23.93 6.14
C GLU A 210 -19.32 -23.46 7.57
N ILE A 211 -18.48 -22.58 8.10
CA ILE A 211 -18.63 -21.99 9.44
C ILE A 211 -18.94 -20.49 9.38
N TRP A 212 -18.66 -19.82 8.26
CA TRP A 212 -19.00 -18.42 8.02
C TRP A 212 -19.00 -18.13 6.52
N SER A 213 -19.83 -17.18 6.11
CA SER A 213 -19.88 -16.69 4.73
C SER A 213 -20.18 -15.19 4.68
N SER A 214 -19.60 -14.51 3.71
CA SER A 214 -19.90 -13.10 3.42
C SER A 214 -21.36 -12.86 3.06
N THR A 215 -22.12 -13.90 2.66
CA THR A 215 -23.56 -13.76 2.41
C THR A 215 -24.40 -13.75 3.67
N SER A 216 -23.92 -14.32 4.77
CA SER A 216 -24.67 -14.47 6.02
C SER A 216 -24.20 -13.51 7.11
N SER A 217 -23.02 -12.90 6.97
CA SER A 217 -22.44 -12.04 8.01
C SER A 217 -21.52 -10.97 7.45
N ARG A 218 -21.45 -9.83 8.14
CA ARG A 218 -20.42 -8.79 7.93
C ARG A 218 -19.22 -8.94 8.86
N GLY A 219 -19.21 -9.96 9.71
CA GLY A 219 -18.26 -10.14 10.81
C GLY A 219 -18.55 -9.20 12.00
N ILE A 220 -17.62 -9.19 12.93
CA ILE A 220 -17.68 -8.50 14.23
C ILE A 220 -16.57 -7.46 14.25
N LYS A 221 -16.87 -6.26 14.74
CA LYS A 221 -15.92 -5.16 14.96
C LYS A 221 -15.63 -5.03 16.44
#